data_AF-A0A846E7B8-F1
#
_entry.id   AF-A0A846E7B8-F1
#
_cell.length_a   1.000
_cell.length_b   1.000
_cell.length_c   1.000
_cell.angle_alpha   90.00
_cell.angle_beta   90.00
_cell.angle_gamma   90.00
#
_symmetry.space_group_name_H-M   'P 1'
#
loop_
_entity.id
_entity.type
_entity.pdbx_description
1 polymer ?
#
loop_
_entity_poly.entity_id
_entity_poly.type
_entity_poly.pdbx_seq_one_letter_code
_entity_poly.pdbx_strand_id
1 'polypeptide(L)'
;MLRGIEIVELSNIILFAVLGLGFGIACGLLPRHLGRKVSIFLLIPIVPILFNITGLVRYREWLREVGAQESLLPAEAQSMTNDFLHSRVGKKGYLGFYLFTAQYPVIPTNQQQMEEMQNVDNRVKARFNRMVGSQAWIVNFIFAAQGWILRLFYFGIAAIATIFHFQEGIKESEKFSRKHPKSQPAPPQPRVKRPKPQDSEIS
;
A
#
# COMPACT_ATOMS: atom_id res chain seq x y z
N MET A 1 10.55 0.14 21.43
CA MET A 1 10.78 0.07 19.95
C MET A 1 9.67 -0.66 19.18
N LEU A 2 8.96 -1.65 19.76
CA LEU A 2 7.72 -2.23 19.17
C LEU A 2 6.64 -1.19 18.78
N ARG A 3 6.53 -0.08 19.55
CA ARG A 3 5.53 0.97 19.31
C ARG A 3 5.63 1.67 17.94
N GLY A 4 6.83 1.82 17.36
CA GLY A 4 7.00 2.56 16.10
C GLY A 4 6.49 1.82 14.87
N ILE A 5 6.69 0.50 14.85
CA ILE A 5 6.27 -0.38 13.73
C ILE A 5 4.75 -0.52 13.73
N GLU A 6 4.17 -0.77 14.90
CA GLU A 6 2.73 -0.93 15.08
C GLU A 6 1.95 0.35 14.73
N ILE A 7 2.43 1.53 15.13
CA ILE A 7 1.71 2.80 14.86
C ILE A 7 1.66 3.11 13.37
N VAL A 8 2.75 2.88 12.62
CA VAL A 8 2.78 3.12 11.17
C VAL A 8 1.90 2.10 10.43
N GLU A 9 1.89 0.85 10.86
CA GLU A 9 1.05 -0.21 10.29
C GLU A 9 -0.44 0.00 10.60
N LEU A 10 -0.78 0.51 11.79
CA LEU A 10 -2.15 0.91 12.14
C LEU A 10 -2.59 2.18 11.39
N SER A 11 -1.69 3.15 11.19
CA SER A 11 -1.97 4.37 10.41
C SER A 11 -2.32 4.03 8.95
N ASN A 12 -1.71 2.99 8.40
CA ASN A 12 -2.06 2.50 7.06
C ASN A 12 -3.53 2.09 6.97
N ILE A 13 -4.11 1.46 8.00
CA ILE A 13 -5.53 1.06 8.00
C ILE A 13 -6.44 2.27 7.78
N ILE A 14 -6.17 3.38 8.48
CA ILE A 14 -6.93 4.63 8.35
C ILE A 14 -6.76 5.22 6.94
N LEU A 15 -5.52 5.28 6.45
CA LEU A 15 -5.24 5.78 5.10
C LEU A 15 -6.01 4.97 4.04
N PHE A 16 -5.99 3.65 4.15
CA PHE A 16 -6.69 2.73 3.26
C PHE A 16 -8.21 2.81 3.37
N ALA A 17 -8.75 3.03 4.57
CA ALA A 17 -10.17 3.28 4.79
C ALA A 17 -10.62 4.57 4.10
N VAL A 18 -9.89 5.68 4.28
CA VAL A 18 -10.16 6.96 3.61
C VAL A 18 -10.08 6.82 2.09
N LEU A 19 -9.09 6.07 1.61
CA LEU A 19 -8.90 5.86 0.17
C LEU A 19 -10.01 5.02 -0.44
N GLY A 20 -10.41 3.93 0.23
CA GLY A 20 -11.57 3.14 -0.14
C GLY A 20 -12.83 3.99 -0.22
N LEU A 21 -13.12 4.74 0.85
CA LEU A 21 -14.27 5.65 0.90
C LEU A 21 -14.25 6.69 -0.23
N GLY A 22 -13.11 7.34 -0.46
CA GLY A 22 -12.94 8.36 -1.49
C GLY A 22 -13.20 7.81 -2.90
N PHE A 23 -12.65 6.63 -3.22
CA PHE A 23 -12.93 5.96 -4.49
C PHE A 23 -14.38 5.52 -4.62
N GLY A 24 -15.00 5.08 -3.52
CA GLY A 24 -16.42 4.73 -3.47
C GLY A 24 -17.32 5.93 -3.79
N ILE A 25 -17.04 7.09 -3.18
CA ILE A 25 -17.75 8.34 -3.43
C ILE A 25 -17.55 8.79 -4.88
N ALA A 26 -16.30 8.76 -5.36
CA ALA A 26 -15.93 9.15 -6.72
C ALA A 26 -16.63 8.30 -7.80
N CYS A 27 -17.05 7.07 -7.49
CA CYS A 27 -17.85 6.26 -8.42
C CYS A 27 -19.16 6.94 -8.84
N GLY A 28 -19.77 7.77 -7.98
CA GLY A 28 -20.98 8.53 -8.36
C GLY A 28 -20.75 9.64 -9.35
N LEU A 29 -19.51 10.10 -9.50
CA LEU A 29 -19.16 11.10 -10.51
C LEU A 29 -19.13 10.48 -11.91
N LEU A 30 -18.89 9.16 -12.00
CA LEU A 30 -18.83 8.42 -13.25
C LEU A 30 -20.18 7.77 -13.63
N PRO A 31 -20.42 7.48 -14.92
CA PRO A 31 -21.57 6.69 -15.34
C PRO A 31 -21.60 5.33 -14.61
N ARG A 32 -22.78 4.95 -14.07
CA ARG A 32 -22.99 3.79 -13.19
C ARG A 32 -22.35 2.47 -13.67
N HIS A 33 -22.29 2.27 -14.98
CA HIS A 33 -21.72 1.06 -15.60
C HIS A 33 -20.18 1.08 -15.70
N LEU A 34 -19.56 2.26 -15.77
CA LEU A 34 -18.11 2.43 -15.80
C LEU A 34 -17.51 2.64 -14.40
N GLY A 35 -18.17 3.42 -13.55
CA GLY A 35 -17.61 3.90 -12.27
C GLY A 35 -17.08 2.76 -11.39
N ARG A 36 -17.88 1.69 -11.21
CA ARG A 36 -17.46 0.54 -10.39
C ARG A 36 -16.28 -0.22 -11.01
N LYS A 37 -16.28 -0.43 -12.33
CA LYS A 37 -15.21 -1.18 -13.02
C LYS A 37 -13.89 -0.41 -12.99
N VAL A 38 -13.93 0.88 -13.31
CA VAL A 38 -12.77 1.76 -13.32
C VAL A 38 -12.18 1.89 -11.92
N SER A 39 -13.02 2.10 -10.90
CA SER A 39 -12.53 2.25 -9.53
C SER A 39 -11.89 0.97 -8.99
N ILE A 40 -12.49 -0.21 -9.21
CA ILE A 40 -11.86 -1.49 -8.81
C ILE A 40 -10.56 -1.71 -9.56
N PHE A 41 -10.55 -1.46 -10.87
CA PHE A 41 -9.35 -1.63 -11.70
C PHE A 41 -8.20 -0.72 -11.27
N LEU A 42 -8.49 0.50 -10.80
CA LEU A 42 -7.50 1.41 -10.23
C LEU A 42 -7.08 0.99 -8.81
N LEU A 43 -8.02 0.51 -7.99
CA LEU A 43 -7.74 0.10 -6.62
C LEU A 43 -6.78 -1.09 -6.52
N ILE A 44 -6.91 -2.07 -7.42
CA ILE A 44 -6.06 -3.28 -7.43
C ILE A 44 -4.55 -2.94 -7.45
N PRO A 45 -4.04 -2.06 -8.33
CA PRO A 45 -2.64 -1.66 -8.31
C PRO A 45 -2.34 -0.56 -7.28
N ILE A 46 -3.26 0.36 -7.00
CA ILE A 46 -3.01 1.47 -6.07
C ILE A 46 -2.76 0.97 -4.65
N VAL A 47 -3.52 -0.02 -4.18
CA VAL A 47 -3.40 -0.56 -2.83
C VAL A 47 -2.00 -1.13 -2.55
N PRO A 48 -1.45 -2.07 -3.34
CA PRO A 48 -0.10 -2.58 -3.14
C PRO A 48 0.98 -1.52 -3.37
N ILE A 49 0.79 -0.56 -4.28
CA ILE A 49 1.75 0.53 -4.48
C ILE A 49 1.84 1.40 -3.22
N LEU A 50 0.71 1.85 -2.68
CA LEU A 50 0.68 2.66 -1.47
C LEU A 50 1.20 1.92 -0.24
N PHE A 51 0.90 0.63 -0.15
CA PHE A 51 1.44 -0.22 0.91
C PHE A 51 2.98 -0.29 0.85
N ASN A 52 3.57 -0.27 -0.36
CA ASN A 52 5.03 -0.25 -0.51
C ASN A 52 5.63 1.16 -0.27
N ILE A 53 4.92 2.24 -0.62
CA ILE A 53 5.39 3.62 -0.41
C ILE A 53 5.70 3.90 1.05
N THR A 54 4.89 3.42 2.00
CA THR A 54 5.19 3.58 3.43
C THR A 54 6.51 2.90 3.82
N GLY A 55 6.81 1.74 3.23
CA GLY A 55 8.12 1.11 3.38
C GLY A 55 9.27 1.98 2.85
N LEU A 56 9.07 2.69 1.74
CA LEU A 56 10.10 3.56 1.15
C LEU A 56 10.38 4.79 2.02
N VAL A 57 9.33 5.40 2.59
CA VAL A 57 9.48 6.51 3.54
C VAL A 57 10.28 6.05 4.76
N ARG A 58 9.95 4.87 5.30
CA ARG A 58 10.67 4.27 6.42
C ARG A 58 12.15 3.98 6.10
N TYR A 59 12.45 3.54 4.87
CA TYR A 59 13.83 3.35 4.43
C TYR A 59 14.61 4.67 4.44
N ARG A 60 14.03 5.75 3.91
CA ARG A 60 14.67 7.07 3.90
C ARG A 60 14.90 7.61 5.31
N GLU A 61 13.93 7.43 6.19
CA GLU A 61 14.06 7.88 7.57
C GLU A 61 15.10 7.08 8.34
N TRP A 62 15.18 5.76 8.09
CA TRP A 62 16.25 4.94 8.62
C TRP A 62 17.64 5.39 8.15
N LEU A 63 17.82 5.72 6.86
CA LEU A 63 19.09 6.27 6.37
C LEU A 63 19.46 7.58 7.07
N ARG A 64 18.47 8.45 7.28
CA ARG A 64 18.66 9.73 7.99
C ARG A 64 19.02 9.49 9.45
N GLU A 65 18.38 8.53 10.11
CA GLU A 65 18.65 8.19 11.51
C GLU A 65 20.06 7.63 11.67
N VAL A 66 20.48 6.68 10.83
CA VAL A 66 21.85 6.15 10.83
C VAL A 66 22.87 7.26 10.56
N GLY A 67 22.60 8.11 9.56
CA GLY A 67 23.47 9.25 9.26
C GLY A 67 23.59 10.24 10.41
N ALA A 68 22.49 10.50 11.13
CA ALA A 68 22.50 11.38 12.29
C ALA A 68 23.24 10.78 13.49
N GLN A 69 23.07 9.48 13.76
CA GLN A 69 23.72 8.79 14.87
C GLN A 69 25.24 8.67 14.67
N GLU A 70 25.67 8.41 13.44
CA GLU A 70 27.09 8.24 13.09
C GLU A 70 27.75 9.56 12.63
N SER A 71 27.02 10.68 12.64
CA SER A 71 27.48 11.98 12.12
C SER A 71 28.02 11.91 10.68
N LEU A 72 27.40 11.09 9.84
CA LEU A 72 27.82 10.81 8.47
C LEU A 72 27.12 11.71 7.45
N LEU A 73 27.80 11.94 6.33
CA LEU A 73 27.16 12.51 5.14
C LEU A 73 26.11 11.52 4.58
N PRO A 74 25.03 12.00 3.91
CA PRO A 74 23.99 11.12 3.38
C PRO A 74 24.51 9.98 2.47
N ALA A 75 25.54 10.25 1.68
CA ALA A 75 26.16 9.25 0.81
C ALA A 75 26.93 8.17 1.58
N GLU A 76 27.59 8.54 2.68
CA GLU A 76 28.34 7.62 3.55
C GLU A 76 27.38 6.72 4.34
N ALA A 77 26.33 7.30 4.91
CA ALA A 77 25.26 6.55 5.57
C ALA A 77 24.60 5.55 4.60
N GLN A 78 24.36 5.96 3.35
CA GLN A 78 23.84 5.06 2.32
C GLN A 78 24.83 3.95 1.96
N SER A 79 26.13 4.23 1.87
CA SER A 79 27.15 3.21 1.59
C SER A 79 27.23 2.18 2.71
N MET A 80 27.35 2.64 3.97
CA MET A 80 27.42 1.79 5.15
C MET A 80 26.20 0.88 5.27
N THR A 81 25.00 1.46 5.17
CA THR A 81 23.75 0.68 5.24
C THR A 81 23.61 -0.28 4.05
N ASN A 82 24.07 0.07 2.86
CA ASN A 82 24.05 -0.83 1.71
C ASN A 82 24.96 -2.05 1.90
N ASP A 83 26.15 -1.85 2.46
CA ASP A 83 27.07 -2.95 2.71
C ASP A 83 26.56 -3.87 3.82
N PHE A 84 25.98 -3.29 4.87
CA PHE A 84 25.21 -4.03 5.87
C PHE A 84 24.09 -4.85 5.22
N LEU A 85 23.18 -4.24 4.45
CA LEU A 85 22.06 -4.95 3.82
C LEU A 85 22.53 -6.04 2.86
N HIS A 86 23.56 -5.79 2.06
CA HIS A 86 24.11 -6.78 1.15
C HIS A 86 24.67 -7.98 1.90
N SER A 87 25.37 -7.75 3.02
CA SER A 87 25.90 -8.85 3.85
C SER A 87 24.80 -9.71 4.48
N ARG A 88 23.62 -9.14 4.76
CA ARG A 88 22.53 -9.83 5.47
C ARG A 88 21.54 -10.52 4.54
N VAL A 89 21.15 -9.84 3.46
CA VAL A 89 20.08 -10.30 2.55
C VAL A 89 20.49 -10.31 1.08
N GLY A 90 21.77 -10.09 0.77
CA GLY A 90 22.30 -10.15 -0.60
C GLY A 90 21.83 -9.02 -1.53
N LYS A 91 21.07 -8.05 -1.01
CA LYS A 91 20.49 -6.93 -1.78
C LYS A 91 20.81 -5.60 -1.11
N LYS A 92 20.97 -4.54 -1.92
CA LYS A 92 21.24 -3.17 -1.50
C LYS A 92 19.98 -2.31 -1.61
N GLY A 93 20.04 -1.09 -1.08
CA GLY A 93 19.00 -0.09 -1.23
C GLY A 93 17.68 -0.46 -0.57
N TYR A 94 16.59 0.13 -1.04
CA TYR A 94 15.24 -0.14 -0.54
C TYR A 94 14.86 -1.62 -0.59
N LEU A 95 15.23 -2.35 -1.65
CA LEU A 95 14.92 -3.77 -1.75
C LEU A 95 15.64 -4.59 -0.67
N GLY A 96 16.92 -4.30 -0.41
CA GLY A 96 17.65 -4.88 0.71
C GLY A 96 16.99 -4.57 2.04
N PHE A 97 16.62 -3.31 2.27
CA PHE A 97 15.91 -2.89 3.47
C PHE A 97 14.57 -3.61 3.65
N TYR A 98 13.80 -3.72 2.57
CA TYR A 98 12.49 -4.36 2.56
C TYR A 98 12.59 -5.85 2.90
N LEU A 99 13.61 -6.55 2.37
CA LEU A 99 13.86 -7.95 2.69
C LEU A 99 14.41 -8.13 4.11
N PHE A 100 15.32 -7.26 4.54
CA PHE A 100 15.90 -7.29 5.88
C PHE A 100 14.82 -7.16 6.95
N THR A 101 13.94 -6.18 6.80
CA THR A 101 12.81 -5.95 7.72
C THR A 101 11.73 -7.03 7.67
N ALA A 102 11.79 -7.94 6.70
CA ALA A 102 10.93 -9.14 6.65
C ALA A 102 11.51 -10.27 7.51
N GLN A 103 12.81 -10.26 7.76
CA GLN A 103 13.51 -11.32 8.48
C GLN A 103 13.84 -10.90 9.91
N TYR A 104 14.09 -9.60 10.13
CA TYR A 104 14.54 -9.04 11.39
C TYR A 104 13.55 -8.00 11.92
N PRO A 105 13.01 -8.16 13.14
CA PRO A 105 12.00 -7.25 13.70
C PRO A 105 12.59 -5.91 14.16
N VAL A 106 13.90 -5.87 14.41
CA VAL A 106 14.62 -4.67 14.85
C VAL A 106 15.53 -4.21 13.72
N ILE A 107 15.55 -2.89 13.50
CA ILE A 107 16.42 -2.26 12.52
C ILE A 107 17.53 -1.55 13.30
N PRO A 108 18.81 -1.83 13.00
CA PRO A 108 19.91 -1.18 13.71
C PRO A 108 19.98 0.30 13.32
N THR A 109 20.18 1.17 14.31
CA THR A 109 20.24 2.62 14.10
C THR A 109 21.66 3.18 14.09
N ASN A 110 22.66 2.36 14.41
CA ASN A 110 24.08 2.74 14.44
C ASN A 110 24.96 1.52 14.07
N GLN A 111 26.24 1.75 13.81
CA GLN A 111 27.19 0.74 13.38
C GLN A 111 27.39 -0.35 14.44
N GLN A 112 27.48 0.03 15.71
CA GLN A 112 27.63 -0.93 16.80
C GLN A 112 26.49 -1.96 16.82
N GLN A 113 25.24 -1.52 16.65
CA GLN A 113 24.08 -2.42 16.57
C GLN A 113 24.13 -3.32 15.32
N MET A 114 24.65 -2.82 14.19
CA MET A 114 24.84 -3.62 12.98
C MET A 114 25.83 -4.77 13.23
N GLU A 115 26.94 -4.49 13.90
CA GLU A 115 27.96 -5.48 14.26
C GLU A 115 27.47 -6.47 15.31
N GLU A 116 26.77 -5.99 16.35
CA GLU A 116 26.15 -6.84 17.38
C GLU A 116 25.16 -7.84 16.77
N MET A 117 24.31 -7.40 15.84
CA MET A 117 23.38 -8.29 15.13
C MET A 117 24.11 -9.37 14.31
N GLN A 118 25.24 -9.03 13.70
CA GLN A 118 26.07 -10.00 12.97
C GLN A 118 26.65 -11.05 13.92
N ASN A 119 27.13 -10.63 15.08
CA ASN A 119 27.68 -11.51 16.11
C ASN A 119 26.62 -12.45 16.70
N VAL A 120 25.42 -11.94 17.00
CA VAL A 120 24.29 -12.75 17.49
C VAL A 120 23.89 -13.80 16.46
N ASP A 121 23.73 -13.42 15.20
CA ASP A 121 23.31 -14.32 14.13
C ASP A 121 24.36 -15.42 13.88
N ASN A 122 25.64 -15.07 13.85
CA ASN A 122 26.73 -16.05 13.76
C ASN A 122 26.73 -17.03 14.94
N ARG A 123 26.45 -16.54 16.16
CA ARG A 123 26.37 -17.37 17.36
C ARG A 123 25.17 -18.32 17.35
N VAL A 124 24.01 -17.85 16.90
CA VAL A 124 22.80 -18.66 16.73
C VAL A 124 23.06 -19.74 15.68
N LYS A 125 23.58 -19.37 14.51
CA LYS A 125 23.96 -20.30 13.44
C LYS A 125 24.96 -21.35 13.93
N ALA A 126 25.99 -20.95 14.66
CA ALA A 126 26.98 -21.87 15.21
C ALA A 126 26.39 -22.84 16.25
N ARG A 127 25.48 -22.38 17.11
CA ARG A 127 24.78 -23.25 18.08
C ARG A 127 23.84 -24.23 17.39
N PHE A 128 23.10 -23.79 16.38
CA PHE A 128 22.19 -24.65 15.63
C PHE A 128 22.93 -25.66 14.75
N ASN A 129 24.03 -25.26 14.09
CA ASN A 129 24.87 -26.17 13.33
C ASN A 129 25.44 -27.30 14.22
N ARG A 130 25.69 -27.03 15.50
CA ARG A 130 26.12 -28.06 16.47
C ARG A 130 24.99 -29.00 16.92
N MET A 131 23.74 -28.55 16.97
CA MET A 131 22.60 -29.36 17.44
C MET A 131 21.86 -30.12 16.34
N VAL A 132 21.76 -29.55 15.13
CA VAL A 132 20.87 -30.03 14.05
C VAL A 132 21.65 -30.36 12.76
N GLY A 133 22.98 -30.20 12.75
CA GLY A 133 23.80 -30.32 11.55
C GLY A 133 23.60 -29.13 10.59
N SER A 134 24.03 -29.29 9.32
CA SER A 134 24.02 -28.27 8.25
C SER A 134 22.60 -27.92 7.73
N GLN A 135 21.63 -27.66 8.61
CA GLN A 135 20.28 -27.22 8.26
C GLN A 135 19.99 -25.78 8.69
N ALA A 136 21.00 -24.92 8.68
CA ALA A 136 20.85 -23.47 8.90
C ALA A 136 19.81 -22.81 7.97
N TRP A 137 19.49 -23.45 6.83
CA TRP A 137 18.48 -22.97 5.89
C TRP A 137 17.06 -22.96 6.47
N ILE A 138 16.70 -23.92 7.34
CA ILE A 138 15.35 -24.03 7.93
C ILE A 138 15.11 -22.88 8.91
N VAL A 139 16.11 -22.52 9.70
CA VAL A 139 16.02 -21.42 10.67
C VAL A 139 15.81 -20.10 9.93
N ASN A 140 16.61 -19.83 8.89
CA ASN A 140 16.43 -18.65 8.05
C ASN A 140 15.04 -18.62 7.38
N PHE A 141 14.54 -19.79 6.95
CA PHE A 141 13.21 -19.90 6.35
C PHE A 141 12.09 -19.57 7.35
N ILE A 142 12.16 -20.08 8.59
CA ILE A 142 11.15 -19.80 9.62
C ILE A 142 11.12 -18.30 9.98
N PHE A 143 12.28 -17.68 10.20
CA PHE A 143 12.36 -16.25 10.48
C PHE A 143 11.83 -15.40 9.31
N ALA A 144 12.17 -15.76 8.07
CA ALA A 144 11.64 -15.09 6.90
C ALA A 144 10.11 -15.29 6.78
N ALA A 145 9.62 -16.51 6.96
CA ALA A 145 8.21 -16.84 6.85
C ALA A 145 7.36 -16.06 7.86
N GLN A 146 7.82 -15.94 9.11
CA GLN A 146 7.13 -15.17 10.15
C GLN A 146 6.87 -13.72 9.72
N GLY A 147 7.88 -13.00 9.23
CA GLY A 147 7.70 -11.60 8.84
C GLY A 147 6.86 -11.43 7.57
N TRP A 148 6.91 -12.39 6.64
CA TRP A 148 6.01 -12.40 5.49
C TRP A 148 4.56 -12.64 5.89
N ILE A 149 4.30 -13.56 6.83
CA ILE A 149 2.94 -13.80 7.37
C ILE A 149 2.40 -12.51 7.98
N LEU A 150 3.20 -11.82 8.79
CA LEU A 150 2.78 -10.57 9.43
C LEU A 150 2.44 -9.48 8.39
N ARG A 151 3.27 -9.33 7.34
CA ARG A 151 2.99 -8.39 6.26
C ARG A 151 1.73 -8.73 5.47
N LEU A 152 1.53 -10.00 5.15
CA LEU A 152 0.31 -10.46 4.46
C LEU A 152 -0.92 -10.24 5.34
N PHE A 153 -0.80 -10.42 6.65
CA PHE A 153 -1.87 -10.13 7.61
C PHE A 153 -2.23 -8.63 7.62
N TYR A 154 -1.25 -7.73 7.77
CA TYR A 154 -1.51 -6.28 7.74
C TYR A 154 -2.01 -5.80 6.38
N PHE A 155 -1.46 -6.34 5.29
CA PHE A 155 -1.96 -6.09 3.95
C PHE A 155 -3.42 -6.56 3.80
N GLY A 156 -3.75 -7.74 4.33
CA GLY A 156 -5.11 -8.27 4.36
C GLY A 156 -6.08 -7.36 5.11
N ILE A 157 -5.71 -6.89 6.31
CA ILE A 157 -6.52 -5.93 7.07
C ILE A 157 -6.72 -4.64 6.28
N ALA A 158 -5.65 -4.08 5.70
CA ALA A 158 -5.71 -2.88 4.87
C ALA A 158 -6.63 -3.07 3.65
N ALA A 159 -6.51 -4.21 2.97
CA ALA A 159 -7.34 -4.54 1.81
C ALA A 159 -8.83 -4.68 2.21
N ILE A 160 -9.13 -5.38 3.32
CA ILE A 160 -10.49 -5.51 3.84
C ILE A 160 -11.06 -4.14 4.21
N ALA A 161 -10.30 -3.31 4.93
CA ALA A 161 -10.71 -1.96 5.29
C ALA A 161 -11.02 -1.11 4.05
N THR A 162 -10.18 -1.20 3.03
CA THR A 162 -10.37 -0.53 1.74
C THR A 162 -11.66 -0.98 1.05
N ILE A 163 -11.89 -2.30 0.95
CA ILE A 163 -13.07 -2.87 0.29
C ILE A 163 -14.35 -2.47 1.04
N PHE A 164 -14.34 -2.56 2.38
CA PHE A 164 -15.49 -2.21 3.21
C PHE A 164 -15.87 -0.74 3.05
N HIS A 165 -14.90 0.17 3.17
CA HIS A 165 -15.15 1.60 3.02
C HIS A 165 -15.45 2.01 1.58
N PHE A 166 -14.93 1.28 0.60
CA PHE A 166 -15.31 1.46 -0.81
C PHE A 166 -16.78 1.16 -1.05
N GLN A 167 -17.30 0.06 -0.50
CA GLN A 167 -18.73 -0.25 -0.57
C GLN A 167 -19.57 0.82 0.14
N GLU A 168 -19.11 1.31 1.29
CA GLU A 168 -19.79 2.37 2.02
C GLU A 168 -19.82 3.68 1.21
N GLY A 169 -18.70 4.04 0.59
CA GLY A 169 -18.62 5.22 -0.29
C GLY A 169 -19.56 5.12 -1.49
N ILE A 170 -19.73 3.93 -2.07
CA ILE A 170 -20.74 3.71 -3.13
C ILE A 170 -22.15 3.96 -2.58
N LYS A 171 -22.51 3.42 -1.41
CA LYS A 171 -23.85 3.61 -0.83
C LYS A 171 -24.13 5.08 -0.57
N GLU A 172 -23.19 5.81 0.01
CA GLU A 172 -23.32 7.25 0.27
C GLU A 172 -23.47 8.04 -1.02
N SER A 173 -22.69 7.68 -2.05
CA SER A 173 -22.79 8.27 -3.38
C SER A 173 -24.16 8.06 -4.05
N GLU A 174 -24.73 6.86 -3.91
CA GLU A 174 -26.08 6.56 -4.40
C GLU A 174 -27.16 7.31 -3.62
N LYS A 175 -27.05 7.40 -2.30
CA LYS A 175 -27.96 8.21 -1.46
C LYS A 175 -27.93 9.68 -1.88
N PHE A 176 -26.74 10.22 -2.12
CA PHE A 176 -26.57 11.60 -2.58
C PHE A 176 -27.18 11.82 -3.97
N SER A 177 -26.93 10.90 -4.91
CA SER A 177 -27.50 10.95 -6.26
C SER A 177 -29.02 10.84 -6.29
N ARG A 178 -29.63 10.12 -5.34
CA ARG A 178 -31.10 10.04 -5.20
C ARG A 178 -31.70 11.34 -4.65
N LYS A 179 -31.00 12.03 -3.74
CA LYS A 179 -31.45 13.31 -3.16
C LYS A 179 -31.32 14.48 -4.15
N HIS A 180 -30.34 14.41 -5.05
CA HIS A 180 -30.12 15.41 -6.10
C HIS A 180 -30.10 14.74 -7.48
N PRO A 181 -31.29 14.40 -8.04
CA PRO A 181 -31.36 13.85 -9.37
C PRO A 181 -30.77 14.86 -10.36
N LYS A 182 -29.72 14.46 -11.09
CA LYS A 182 -29.22 15.24 -12.22
C LYS A 182 -30.40 15.45 -13.17
N SER A 183 -30.71 16.71 -13.46
CA SER A 183 -31.72 17.10 -14.45
C SER A 183 -31.40 16.40 -15.76
N GLN A 184 -32.18 15.37 -16.10
CA GLN A 184 -32.17 14.79 -17.43
C GLN A 184 -32.57 15.91 -18.42
N PRO A 185 -31.86 16.09 -19.54
CA PRO A 185 -32.36 16.95 -20.60
C PRO A 185 -33.75 16.43 -20.99
N ALA A 186 -34.73 17.33 -20.98
CA ALA A 186 -36.13 17.01 -21.21
C ALA A 186 -36.27 16.13 -22.47
N PRO A 187 -37.18 15.12 -22.45
CA PRO A 187 -37.43 14.32 -23.64
C PRO A 187 -37.77 15.24 -24.82
N PRO A 188 -37.28 14.95 -26.04
CA PRO A 188 -37.55 15.79 -27.20
C PRO A 188 -39.06 15.94 -27.36
N GLN A 189 -39.54 17.17 -27.28
CA GLN A 189 -40.97 17.47 -27.42
C GLN A 189 -41.46 16.91 -28.77
N PRO A 190 -42.63 16.24 -28.81
CA PRO A 190 -43.16 15.73 -30.06
C PRO A 190 -43.32 16.89 -31.05
N ARG A 191 -42.63 16.76 -32.19
CA ARG A 191 -42.64 17.74 -33.27
C ARG A 191 -44.09 17.96 -33.72
N VAL A 192 -44.66 19.11 -33.36
CA VAL A 192 -46.01 19.51 -33.78
C VAL A 192 -46.04 19.47 -35.32
N LYS A 193 -46.81 18.54 -35.88
CA LYS A 193 -47.02 18.48 -37.33
C LYS A 193 -47.72 19.76 -37.74
N ARG A 194 -47.04 20.64 -38.47
CA ARG A 194 -47.67 21.80 -39.13
C ARG A 194 -48.79 21.27 -40.06
N PRO A 195 -50.00 21.85 -40.01
CA PRO A 195 -51.02 21.52 -41.00
C PRO A 195 -50.52 21.86 -42.40
N LYS A 196 -50.78 20.97 -43.36
CA LYS A 196 -50.49 21.20 -44.79
C LYS A 196 -51.33 22.40 -45.27
N PRO A 197 -50.78 23.26 -46.17
CA PRO A 197 -51.59 24.27 -46.84
C PRO A 197 -52.71 23.57 -47.61
N GLN A 198 -53.92 24.08 -47.44
CA GLN A 198 -55.10 23.63 -48.16
C GLN A 198 -55.04 24.32 -49.52
N ASP A 199 -54.79 23.55 -50.57
CA ASP A 199 -54.80 24.05 -51.94
C ASP A 199 -56.21 24.59 -52.24
N SER A 200 -56.29 25.90 -52.43
CA SER A 200 -57.50 26.57 -52.87
C SER A 200 -57.75 26.19 -54.33
N GLU A 201 -58.77 25.34 -54.55
CA GLU A 201 -59.34 25.11 -55.87
C GLU A 201 -59.83 26.45 -56.45
N ILE A 202 -59.26 26.82 -57.59
CA ILE A 202 -59.75 27.89 -58.45
C ILE A 202 -60.69 27.23 -59.46
N SER A 203 -61.97 27.54 -59.38
CA SER A 203 -62.93 27.56 -60.51
C SER A 203 -64.08 28.50 -60.17
#